data_AF-A0A7R9CAC6-F1
#
_entry.id   AF-A0A7R9CAC6-F1
#
_cell.length_a   1.000
_cell.length_b   1.000
_cell.length_c   1.000
_cell.angle_alpha   90.00
_cell.angle_beta   90.00
_cell.angle_gamma   90.00
#
_symmetry.space_group_name_H-M   'P 1'
#
loop_
_entity.id
_entity.type
_entity.pdbx_description
1 polymer ?
#
loop_
_entity_poly.entity_id
_entity_poly.type
_entity_poly.pdbx_seq_one_letter_code
_entity_poly.pdbx_strand_id
1 'polypeptide(L)'
;MTNLYALQKGEHNLNLTFEEVRVFITVPVPRVKMYWEQAPDVNNQAISTAMSRNHFLQIMRYLHVCDNSNLIEDTFAKVSPLWQKLNERRLKYFNGEINLCVDEAIIPYFGKHAYPRQDQAISTAMSRNRFLQIMRYLHVCDNSNLDDDKFSKVSLFRQKLNERWLKYCYGEMNSYLDEAMILYFGKHGAKQHIQGKPIHFGYKVWCLCTQLGYLIQSVLYAGASTGNTIPELSVGGSIVTELRNKISLLSHFKTKNLTGMGTVRNNRI
;
A
#
# COMPACT_ATOMS: atom_id res chain seq x y z
N MET A 1 -7.86 -29.51 13.52
CA MET A 1 -8.50 -28.60 12.54
C MET A 1 -8.10 -28.94 11.11
N THR A 2 -6.83 -28.84 10.73
CA THR A 2 -6.36 -29.18 9.37
C THR A 2 -6.79 -30.57 8.86
N ASN A 3 -6.61 -31.65 9.63
CA ASN A 3 -7.03 -33.00 9.21
C ASN A 3 -8.55 -33.12 9.02
N LEU A 4 -9.33 -32.50 9.93
CA LEU A 4 -10.78 -32.47 9.82
C LEU A 4 -11.23 -31.74 8.54
N TYR A 5 -10.61 -30.60 8.24
CA TYR A 5 -10.89 -29.84 7.03
C TYR A 5 -10.51 -30.59 5.76
N ALA A 6 -9.35 -31.27 5.76
CA ALA A 6 -8.93 -32.12 4.65
C ALA A 6 -9.97 -33.21 4.37
N LEU A 7 -10.44 -33.90 5.42
CA LEU A 7 -11.49 -34.91 5.32
C LEU A 7 -12.79 -34.35 4.72
N GLN A 8 -13.24 -33.18 5.19
CA GLN A 8 -14.42 -32.48 4.66
C GLN A 8 -14.29 -32.10 3.17
N LYS A 9 -13.05 -31.98 2.67
CA LYS A 9 -12.74 -31.68 1.26
C LYS A 9 -12.40 -32.93 0.44
N GLY A 10 -12.63 -34.13 0.99
CA GLY A 10 -12.37 -35.40 0.32
C GLY A 10 -10.90 -35.81 0.28
N GLU A 11 -10.04 -35.17 1.07
CA GLU A 11 -8.65 -35.57 1.26
C GLU A 11 -8.54 -36.43 2.51
N HIS A 12 -8.40 -37.74 2.31
CA HIS A 12 -8.37 -38.74 3.38
C HIS A 12 -6.95 -39.06 3.86
N ASN A 13 -5.91 -38.65 3.12
CA ASN A 13 -4.53 -39.10 3.34
C ASN A 13 -3.60 -38.02 3.91
N LEU A 14 -4.12 -36.87 4.34
CA LEU A 14 -3.26 -35.80 4.86
C LEU A 14 -2.57 -36.19 6.18
N ASN A 15 -3.29 -36.83 7.11
CA ASN A 15 -2.79 -37.37 8.39
C ASN A 15 -1.72 -36.51 9.10
N LEU A 16 -1.90 -35.20 9.08
CA LEU A 16 -0.91 -34.23 9.54
C LEU A 16 -0.61 -34.40 11.03
N THR A 17 0.67 -34.58 11.36
CA THR A 17 1.18 -34.72 12.72
C THR A 17 1.69 -33.38 13.28
N PHE A 18 1.92 -33.33 14.59
CA PHE A 18 2.43 -32.13 15.24
C PHE A 18 3.88 -31.81 14.86
N GLU A 19 4.73 -32.82 14.66
CA GLU A 19 6.12 -32.62 14.25
C GLU A 19 6.19 -32.08 12.81
N GLU A 20 5.33 -32.55 11.91
CA GLU A 20 5.23 -31.99 10.55
C GLU A 20 4.76 -30.54 10.57
N VAL A 21 3.84 -30.16 11.47
CA VAL A 21 3.44 -28.75 11.66
C VAL A 21 4.62 -27.91 12.10
N ARG A 22 5.48 -28.41 13.01
CA ARG A 22 6.69 -27.69 13.44
C ARG A 22 7.65 -27.46 12.29
N VAL A 23 7.90 -28.47 11.46
CA VAL A 23 8.73 -28.32 10.25
C VAL A 23 8.08 -27.36 9.26
N PHE A 24 6.77 -27.44 9.09
CA PHE A 24 6.03 -26.59 8.17
C PHE A 24 6.12 -25.10 8.53
N ILE A 25 5.97 -24.73 9.81
CA ILE A 25 5.99 -23.32 10.24
C ILE A 25 7.40 -22.70 10.24
N THR A 26 8.47 -23.51 10.25
CA THR A 26 9.85 -23.01 10.27
C THR A 26 10.37 -22.65 8.89
N VAL A 27 9.69 -23.06 7.81
CA VAL A 27 10.06 -22.72 6.44
C VAL A 27 9.84 -21.21 6.21
N PRO A 28 10.90 -20.40 6.04
CA PRO A 28 10.74 -18.99 5.71
C PRO A 28 10.10 -18.84 4.33
N VAL A 29 9.51 -17.69 3.98
CA VAL A 29 8.81 -17.54 2.69
C VAL A 29 9.37 -16.37 1.88
N PRO A 30 10.31 -16.67 0.97
CA PRO A 30 10.16 -16.24 -0.42
C PRO A 30 10.31 -17.41 -1.39
N ARG A 31 9.31 -17.58 -2.28
CA ARG A 31 9.24 -18.62 -3.35
C ARG A 31 9.48 -20.05 -2.85
N VAL A 32 8.59 -20.54 -1.97
CA VAL A 32 8.54 -21.90 -1.38
C VAL A 32 9.11 -23.04 -2.23
N LYS A 33 8.80 -23.11 -3.53
CA LYS A 33 9.27 -24.20 -4.40
C LYS A 33 10.80 -24.30 -4.47
N MET A 34 11.51 -23.17 -4.28
CA MET A 34 12.97 -23.08 -4.32
C MET A 34 13.66 -23.97 -3.29
N TYR A 35 13.04 -24.22 -2.13
CA TYR A 35 13.65 -25.06 -1.09
C TYR A 35 13.93 -26.51 -1.51
N TRP A 36 13.25 -26.99 -2.56
CA TRP A 36 13.45 -28.34 -3.12
C TRP A 36 14.14 -28.34 -4.49
N GLU A 37 14.52 -27.16 -4.99
CA GLU A 37 15.31 -27.06 -6.21
C GLU A 37 16.70 -27.63 -5.96
N GLN A 38 17.29 -28.27 -6.97
CA GLN A 38 18.60 -28.90 -6.84
C GLN A 38 19.76 -27.94 -7.16
N ALA A 39 19.45 -26.70 -7.55
CA ALA A 39 20.46 -25.69 -7.83
C ALA A 39 21.20 -25.26 -6.54
N PRO A 40 22.55 -25.09 -6.57
CA PRO A 40 23.35 -24.90 -5.36
C PRO A 40 23.02 -23.66 -4.53
N ASP A 41 22.49 -22.61 -5.16
CA ASP A 41 22.19 -21.31 -4.57
C ASP A 41 20.80 -21.24 -3.90
N VAL A 42 19.96 -22.25 -4.10
CA VAL A 42 18.55 -22.23 -3.70
C VAL A 42 18.09 -23.47 -2.95
N ASN A 43 18.80 -24.60 -3.09
CA ASN A 43 18.52 -25.82 -2.35
C ASN A 43 18.64 -25.57 -0.84
N ASN A 44 17.61 -25.98 -0.09
CA ASN A 44 17.71 -26.05 1.36
C ASN A 44 17.61 -27.50 1.82
N GLN A 45 18.77 -28.08 2.17
CA GLN A 45 18.85 -29.48 2.57
C GLN A 45 18.09 -29.77 3.87
N ALA A 46 18.03 -28.81 4.80
CA ALA A 46 17.30 -28.98 6.05
C ALA A 46 15.79 -29.10 5.81
N ILE A 47 15.25 -28.36 4.84
CA ILE A 47 13.81 -28.39 4.51
C ILE A 47 13.50 -29.58 3.60
N SER A 48 14.30 -29.80 2.56
CA SER A 48 14.04 -30.82 1.55
C SER A 48 14.14 -32.25 2.07
N THR A 49 14.98 -32.49 3.08
CA THR A 49 15.07 -33.78 3.76
C THR A 49 13.97 -33.98 4.81
N ALA A 50 13.53 -32.90 5.48
CA ALA A 50 12.52 -32.98 6.53
C ALA A 50 11.09 -33.19 6.00
N MET A 51 10.77 -32.66 4.82
CA MET A 51 9.44 -32.78 4.23
C MET A 51 9.52 -32.72 2.70
N SER A 52 8.72 -33.53 2.01
CA SER A 52 8.66 -33.46 0.54
C SER A 52 7.91 -32.21 0.08
N ARG A 53 8.29 -31.68 -1.10
CA ARG A 53 7.61 -30.54 -1.74
C ARG A 53 6.10 -30.75 -1.86
N ASN A 54 5.69 -31.94 -2.29
CA ASN A 54 4.28 -32.25 -2.52
C ASN A 54 3.50 -32.28 -1.21
N HIS A 55 4.08 -32.86 -0.15
CA HIS A 55 3.44 -32.89 1.16
C HIS A 55 3.34 -31.48 1.76
N PHE A 56 4.39 -30.66 1.64
CA PHE A 56 4.34 -29.25 2.05
C PHE A 56 3.21 -28.48 1.34
N LEU A 57 3.08 -28.65 0.01
CA LEU A 57 2.01 -28.02 -0.76
C LEU A 57 0.62 -28.56 -0.39
N GLN A 58 0.51 -29.82 0.00
CA GLN A 58 -0.73 -30.41 0.50
C GLN A 58 -1.12 -29.77 1.84
N ILE A 59 -0.17 -29.61 2.78
CA ILE A 59 -0.41 -28.91 4.04
C ILE A 59 -0.84 -27.47 3.77
N MET A 60 -0.12 -26.72 2.91
CA MET A 60 -0.49 -25.35 2.51
C MET A 60 -1.94 -25.26 2.02
N ARG A 61 -2.41 -26.25 1.26
CA ARG A 61 -3.75 -26.27 0.68
C ARG A 61 -4.85 -26.47 1.74
N TYR A 62 -4.60 -27.29 2.75
CA TYR A 62 -5.60 -27.69 3.72
C TYR A 62 -5.44 -27.05 5.10
N LEU A 63 -4.36 -26.29 5.34
CA LEU A 63 -4.07 -25.65 6.62
C LEU A 63 -5.29 -24.87 7.13
N HIS A 64 -5.85 -25.33 8.24
CA HIS A 64 -6.99 -24.70 8.92
C HIS A 64 -6.71 -24.66 10.42
N VAL A 65 -6.91 -23.50 11.01
CA VAL A 65 -6.65 -23.24 12.44
C VAL A 65 -7.94 -23.12 13.25
N CYS A 66 -9.09 -23.18 12.59
CA CYS A 66 -10.43 -23.14 13.18
C CYS A 66 -11.33 -24.19 12.51
N ASP A 67 -12.36 -24.66 13.21
CA ASP A 67 -13.41 -25.51 12.67
C ASP A 67 -14.49 -24.64 12.01
N ASN A 68 -14.75 -24.89 10.73
CA ASN A 68 -15.74 -24.13 9.96
C ASN A 68 -17.18 -24.34 10.44
N SER A 69 -17.46 -25.42 11.18
CA SER A 69 -18.79 -25.71 11.73
C SER A 69 -19.15 -24.82 12.93
N ASN A 70 -18.15 -24.17 13.53
CA ASN A 70 -18.27 -23.44 14.80
C ASN A 70 -17.68 -22.02 14.68
N LEU A 71 -17.92 -21.35 13.56
CA LEU A 71 -17.41 -20.00 13.34
C LEU A 71 -18.24 -18.96 14.10
N ILE A 72 -17.54 -18.04 14.75
CA ILE A 72 -18.13 -16.81 15.28
C ILE A 72 -18.43 -15.83 14.15
N GLU A 73 -19.36 -14.90 14.38
CA GLU A 73 -19.66 -13.83 13.43
C GLU A 73 -18.59 -12.73 13.49
N ASP A 74 -17.48 -12.97 12.80
CA ASP A 74 -16.34 -12.05 12.69
C ASP A 74 -15.75 -12.12 11.27
N THR A 75 -15.30 -10.98 10.75
CA THR A 75 -14.62 -10.86 9.45
C THR A 75 -13.39 -11.77 9.38
N PHE A 76 -12.72 -11.99 10.51
CA PHE A 76 -11.52 -12.82 10.62
C PHE A 76 -11.75 -14.18 11.30
N ALA A 77 -13.00 -14.63 11.47
CA ALA A 77 -13.37 -15.80 12.28
C ALA A 77 -12.50 -17.06 12.08
N LYS A 78 -12.00 -17.30 10.86
CA LYS A 78 -11.14 -18.46 10.53
C LYS A 78 -9.75 -18.41 11.16
N VAL A 79 -9.25 -17.24 11.52
CA VAL A 79 -7.92 -17.02 12.11
C VAL A 79 -7.98 -16.41 13.52
N SER A 80 -9.12 -15.83 13.91
CA SER A 80 -9.30 -15.18 15.21
C SER A 80 -8.90 -16.04 16.42
N PRO A 81 -9.21 -17.36 16.47
CA PRO A 81 -8.76 -18.20 17.59
C PRO A 81 -7.24 -18.32 17.69
N LEU A 82 -6.53 -18.40 16.55
CA LEU A 82 -5.08 -18.42 16.55
C LEU A 82 -4.53 -17.07 17.01
N TRP A 83 -5.11 -15.97 16.52
CA TRP A 83 -4.69 -14.62 16.86
C TRP A 83 -4.82 -14.34 18.37
N GLN A 84 -5.95 -14.74 18.97
CA GLN A 84 -6.17 -14.64 20.42
C GLN A 84 -5.10 -15.41 21.20
N LYS A 85 -4.85 -16.68 20.85
CA LYS A 85 -3.80 -17.49 21.51
C LYS A 85 -2.41 -16.89 21.38
N LEU A 86 -2.09 -16.29 20.22
CA LEU A 86 -0.83 -15.59 20.02
C LEU A 86 -0.73 -14.36 20.91
N ASN A 87 -1.79 -13.57 21.03
CA ASN A 87 -1.81 -12.39 21.90
C ASN A 87 -1.70 -12.76 23.37
N GLU A 88 -2.44 -13.78 23.84
CA GLU A 88 -2.32 -14.30 25.21
C GLU A 88 -0.89 -14.72 25.53
N ARG A 89 -0.24 -15.47 24.63
CA ARG A 89 1.16 -15.87 24.80
C ARG A 89 2.10 -14.68 24.79
N ARG A 90 1.95 -13.75 23.84
CA ARG A 90 2.79 -12.54 23.77
C ARG A 90 2.69 -11.73 25.05
N LEU A 91 1.47 -11.49 25.55
CA LEU A 91 1.23 -10.76 26.80
C LEU A 91 1.82 -11.49 28.00
N LYS A 92 1.69 -12.82 28.07
CA LYS A 92 2.28 -13.63 29.15
C LYS A 92 3.81 -13.48 29.25
N TYR A 93 4.50 -13.31 28.13
CA TYR A 93 5.96 -13.19 28.06
C TYR A 93 6.44 -11.75 27.81
N PHE A 94 5.54 -10.77 27.81
CA PHE A 94 5.89 -9.38 27.62
C PHE A 94 6.41 -8.80 28.94
N ASN A 95 7.64 -8.30 28.93
CA ASN A 95 8.33 -7.84 30.14
C ASN A 95 7.99 -6.40 30.58
N GLY A 96 6.91 -5.81 30.04
CA GLY A 96 6.35 -4.56 30.56
C GLY A 96 7.15 -3.30 30.21
N GLU A 97 7.64 -3.16 28.99
CA GLU A 97 8.27 -1.90 28.55
C GLU A 97 7.28 -0.72 28.66
N ILE A 98 7.78 0.38 29.22
CA ILE A 98 7.02 1.62 29.45
C ILE A 98 6.84 2.48 28.19
N ASN A 99 7.73 2.31 27.21
CA ASN A 99 7.74 3.10 25.98
C ASN A 99 7.33 2.21 24.80
N LEU A 100 6.02 2.07 24.59
CA LEU A 100 5.46 1.30 23.48
C LEU A 100 5.31 2.17 22.24
N CYS A 101 5.66 1.62 21.07
CA CYS A 101 5.27 2.19 19.78
C CYS A 101 4.11 1.39 19.19
N VAL A 102 3.14 2.09 18.63
CA VAL A 102 2.00 1.51 17.92
C VAL A 102 2.03 2.07 16.51
N ASP A 103 1.98 1.18 15.52
CA ASP A 103 1.99 1.53 14.10
C ASP A 103 1.13 0.54 13.32
N GLU A 104 0.60 0.95 12.18
CA GLU A 104 -0.15 0.09 11.28
C GLU A 104 0.77 -0.68 10.33
N ALA A 105 0.72 -2.02 10.40
CA ALA A 105 1.43 -2.88 9.46
C ALA A 105 0.49 -3.34 8.32
N ILE A 106 0.89 -3.08 7.07
CA ILE A 106 0.24 -3.67 5.90
C ILE A 106 0.85 -5.05 5.62
N ILE A 107 0.02 -6.10 5.67
CA ILE A 107 0.42 -7.44 5.21
C ILE A 107 0.10 -7.55 3.71
N PRO A 108 1.10 -7.71 2.83
CA PRO A 108 0.86 -7.86 1.40
C PRO A 108 0.03 -9.12 1.12
N TYR A 109 -1.14 -8.96 0.52
CA TYR A 109 -2.00 -10.06 0.10
C TYR A 109 -2.09 -10.10 -1.43
N PHE A 110 -1.63 -11.21 -2.02
CA PHE A 110 -1.58 -11.41 -3.48
C PHE A 110 -2.65 -12.41 -3.99
N GLY A 111 -3.54 -12.87 -3.11
CA GLY A 111 -4.62 -13.77 -3.49
C GLY A 111 -5.77 -13.04 -4.20
N LYS A 112 -6.65 -13.82 -4.83
CA LYS A 112 -7.94 -13.32 -5.31
C LYS A 112 -8.97 -13.54 -4.20
N HIS A 113 -9.15 -12.56 -3.32
CA HIS A 113 -10.40 -12.52 -2.59
C HIS A 113 -11.48 -12.18 -3.62
N ALA A 114 -12.53 -13.01 -3.71
CA ALA A 114 -13.85 -12.50 -4.04
C ALA A 114 -14.22 -11.57 -2.89
N TYR A 115 -13.67 -10.36 -2.89
CA TYR A 115 -14.00 -9.40 -1.86
C TYR A 115 -15.48 -9.07 -2.06
N PRO A 116 -16.33 -9.22 -1.04
CA PRO A 116 -17.59 -8.50 -0.99
C PRO A 116 -17.26 -7.04 -0.63
N ARG A 117 -16.41 -6.38 -1.41
CA ARG A 117 -16.51 -4.93 -1.61
C ARG A 117 -17.40 -4.76 -2.84
N GLN A 118 -18.56 -5.41 -2.82
CA GLN A 118 -19.73 -4.68 -3.27
C GLN A 118 -19.86 -3.57 -2.24
N ASP A 119 -19.25 -2.43 -2.51
CA ASP A 119 -19.77 -1.21 -1.94
C ASP A 119 -21.25 -1.21 -2.31
N GLN A 120 -22.12 -1.39 -1.31
CA GLN A 120 -23.54 -1.60 -1.52
C GLN A 120 -24.11 -0.47 -2.38
N ALA A 121 -23.57 0.75 -2.25
CA ALA A 121 -23.95 1.89 -3.07
C ALA A 121 -23.54 1.71 -4.53
N ILE A 122 -22.32 1.21 -4.80
CA ILE A 122 -21.86 0.97 -6.18
C ILE A 122 -22.58 -0.23 -6.81
N SER A 123 -22.76 -1.31 -6.06
CA SER A 123 -23.37 -2.55 -6.57
C SER A 123 -24.87 -2.43 -6.82
N THR A 124 -25.57 -1.59 -6.05
CA THR A 124 -26.97 -1.23 -6.33
C THR A 124 -27.07 -0.25 -7.49
N ALA A 125 -26.09 0.66 -7.65
CA ALA A 125 -26.10 1.63 -8.74
C ALA A 125 -25.80 1.02 -10.12
N MET A 126 -24.89 0.04 -10.23
CA MET A 126 -24.56 -0.58 -11.52
C MET A 126 -23.91 -1.96 -11.43
N SER A 127 -24.06 -2.74 -12.51
CA SER A 127 -23.38 -4.03 -12.62
C SER A 127 -21.85 -3.88 -12.75
N ARG A 128 -21.11 -4.91 -12.31
CA ARG A 128 -19.65 -4.99 -12.48
C ARG A 128 -19.23 -4.76 -13.94
N ASN A 129 -19.95 -5.34 -14.90
CA ASN A 129 -19.63 -5.20 -16.31
C ASN A 129 -19.81 -3.75 -16.78
N ARG A 130 -20.87 -3.08 -16.31
CA ARG A 130 -21.08 -1.66 -16.60
C ARG A 130 -19.98 -0.80 -16.01
N PHE A 131 -19.60 -1.04 -14.76
CA PHE A 131 -18.49 -0.34 -14.12
C PHE A 131 -17.18 -0.51 -14.90
N LEU A 132 -16.82 -1.74 -15.27
CA LEU A 132 -15.60 -2.02 -16.05
C LEU A 132 -15.65 -1.36 -17.44
N GLN A 133 -16.81 -1.31 -18.08
CA GLN A 133 -17.00 -0.61 -19.34
C GLN A 133 -16.77 0.90 -19.18
N ILE A 134 -17.31 1.51 -18.13
CA ILE A 134 -17.08 2.93 -17.82
C ILE A 134 -15.59 3.16 -17.60
N MET A 135 -14.93 2.37 -16.74
CA MET A 135 -13.51 2.51 -16.44
C MET A 135 -12.62 2.36 -17.68
N ARG A 136 -13.04 1.54 -18.66
CA ARG A 136 -12.30 1.35 -19.93
C ARG A 136 -12.35 2.60 -20.82
N TYR A 137 -13.44 3.36 -20.78
CA TYR A 137 -13.67 4.52 -21.65
C TYR A 137 -13.75 5.84 -20.87
N LEU A 138 -13.33 5.86 -19.61
CA LEU A 138 -13.32 7.06 -18.80
C LEU A 138 -12.21 7.97 -19.30
N HIS A 139 -12.59 9.03 -20.00
CA HIS A 139 -11.73 10.11 -20.44
C HIS A 139 -12.14 11.39 -19.74
N VAL A 140 -11.18 12.07 -19.13
CA VAL A 140 -11.40 13.34 -18.42
C VAL A 140 -10.84 14.56 -19.16
N CYS A 141 -10.21 14.33 -20.31
CA CYS A 141 -9.67 15.34 -21.22
C CYS A 141 -9.98 14.96 -22.67
N ASP A 142 -10.08 15.96 -23.54
CA ASP A 142 -10.19 15.76 -24.98
C ASP A 142 -8.81 15.49 -25.60
N ASN A 143 -8.69 14.40 -26.36
CA ASN A 143 -7.42 14.01 -26.98
C ASN A 143 -6.97 14.95 -28.11
N SER A 144 -7.88 15.73 -28.72
CA SER A 144 -7.51 16.74 -29.71
C SER A 144 -6.87 18.00 -29.11
N ASN A 145 -6.95 18.16 -27.79
CA ASN A 145 -6.47 19.36 -27.10
C ASN A 145 -5.71 18.97 -25.82
N LEU A 146 -4.65 18.18 -25.99
CA LEU A 146 -3.77 17.78 -24.89
C LEU A 146 -2.53 18.65 -24.86
N ASP A 147 -2.13 19.03 -23.64
CA ASP A 147 -0.83 19.62 -23.39
C ASP A 147 0.30 18.62 -23.70
N ASP A 148 1.48 19.12 -24.06
CA ASP A 148 2.69 18.31 -24.24
C ASP A 148 3.33 17.96 -22.89
N ASP A 149 2.60 17.19 -22.08
CA ASP A 149 3.02 16.75 -20.76
C ASP A 149 2.69 15.26 -20.51
N LYS A 150 3.51 14.57 -19.68
CA LYS A 150 3.36 13.12 -19.44
C LYS A 150 2.04 12.72 -18.79
N PHE A 151 1.31 13.66 -18.18
CA PHE A 151 0.05 13.48 -17.50
C PHE A 151 -1.11 14.23 -18.17
N SER A 152 -0.96 14.68 -19.42
CA SER A 152 -1.93 15.50 -20.14
C SER A 152 -3.36 14.95 -20.12
N LYS A 153 -3.51 13.62 -20.18
CA LYS A 153 -4.81 12.92 -20.10
C LYS A 153 -5.56 13.12 -18.78
N VAL A 154 -4.90 13.57 -17.72
CA VAL A 154 -5.47 13.83 -16.39
C VAL A 154 -5.17 15.24 -15.87
N SER A 155 -4.45 16.07 -16.64
CA SER A 155 -4.02 17.42 -16.23
C SER A 155 -5.21 18.31 -15.87
N LEU A 156 -6.25 18.36 -16.70
CA LEU A 156 -7.46 19.14 -16.43
C LEU A 156 -8.18 18.67 -15.15
N PHE A 157 -8.29 17.36 -14.96
CA PHE A 157 -8.94 16.81 -13.77
C PHE A 157 -8.18 17.16 -12.50
N ARG A 158 -6.84 17.02 -12.52
CA ARG A 158 -5.96 17.43 -11.42
C ARG A 158 -6.07 18.91 -11.12
N GLN A 159 -6.14 19.76 -12.14
CA GLN A 159 -6.33 21.21 -11.95
C GLN A 159 -7.63 21.51 -11.21
N LYS A 160 -8.76 20.92 -11.65
CA LYS A 160 -10.05 21.10 -10.99
C LYS A 160 -10.05 20.60 -9.53
N LEU A 161 -9.34 19.51 -9.25
CA LEU A 161 -9.16 19.02 -7.89
C LEU A 161 -8.37 20.01 -7.04
N ASN A 162 -7.23 20.49 -7.53
CA ASN A 162 -6.42 21.50 -6.84
C ASN A 162 -7.22 22.78 -6.56
N GLU A 163 -8.02 23.27 -7.52
CA GLU A 163 -8.90 24.44 -7.32
C GLU A 163 -9.92 24.21 -6.20
N ARG A 164 -10.54 23.02 -6.15
CA ARG A 164 -11.50 22.69 -5.09
C ARG A 164 -10.83 22.54 -3.73
N TRP A 165 -9.74 21.78 -3.66
CA TRP A 165 -8.98 21.60 -2.43
C TRP A 165 -8.53 22.94 -1.85
N LEU A 166 -8.00 23.81 -2.70
CA LEU A 166 -7.62 25.15 -2.30
C LEU A 166 -8.81 25.98 -1.81
N LYS A 167 -9.93 25.96 -2.52
CA LYS A 167 -11.15 26.70 -2.17
C LYS A 167 -11.74 26.29 -0.82
N TYR A 168 -11.69 25.00 -0.49
CA TYR A 168 -12.28 24.45 0.73
C TYR A 168 -11.27 24.24 1.86
N CYS A 169 -10.01 24.61 1.65
CA CYS A 169 -9.00 24.62 2.70
C CYS A 169 -9.36 25.68 3.76
N TYR A 170 -9.55 25.25 5.00
CA TYR A 170 -9.92 26.13 6.11
C TYR A 170 -8.69 26.51 6.95
N GLY A 171 -8.34 27.80 6.94
CA GLY A 171 -7.78 28.57 8.07
C GLY A 171 -6.56 28.09 8.89
N GLU A 172 -5.87 27.00 8.57
CA GLU A 172 -4.75 26.51 9.39
C GLU A 172 -3.47 27.34 9.23
N MET A 173 -2.73 27.51 10.33
CA MET A 173 -1.49 28.32 10.33
C MET A 173 -0.29 27.59 9.73
N ASN A 174 -0.28 26.26 9.81
CA ASN A 174 0.86 25.43 9.43
C ASN A 174 0.52 24.60 8.18
N SER A 175 1.49 24.49 7.29
CA SER A 175 1.40 23.62 6.11
C SER A 175 2.68 22.83 5.94
N TYR A 176 2.56 21.63 5.43
CA TYR A 176 3.64 20.65 5.31
C TYR A 176 3.74 20.25 3.85
N LEU A 177 4.96 20.27 3.33
CA LEU A 177 5.27 19.80 1.99
C LEU A 177 6.10 18.52 2.10
N ASP A 178 5.60 17.45 1.51
CA ASP A 178 6.33 16.18 1.42
C ASP A 178 5.93 15.42 0.16
N GLU A 179 6.59 14.30 -0.09
CA GLU A 179 6.40 13.46 -1.25
C GLU A 179 5.66 12.18 -0.88
N ALA A 180 4.58 11.91 -1.60
CA ALA A 180 3.83 10.66 -1.51
C ALA A 180 4.00 9.81 -2.78
N MET A 181 3.64 8.53 -2.65
CA MET A 181 3.71 7.56 -3.74
C MET A 181 2.32 7.00 -4.04
N ILE A 182 1.89 7.10 -5.30
CA ILE A 182 0.66 6.49 -5.82
C ILE A 182 1.05 5.16 -6.46
N LEU A 183 0.60 4.05 -5.87
CA LEU A 183 0.92 2.70 -6.33
C LEU A 183 0.55 2.49 -7.80
N TYR A 184 1.52 2.12 -8.64
CA TYR A 184 1.27 1.81 -10.04
C TYR A 184 2.32 0.86 -10.61
N PHE A 185 1.87 -0.27 -11.16
CA PHE A 185 2.73 -1.32 -11.70
C PHE A 185 2.87 -1.31 -13.23
N GLY A 186 2.04 -0.55 -13.94
CA GLY A 186 2.04 -0.54 -15.41
C GLY A 186 3.27 0.13 -16.03
N LYS A 187 3.29 0.18 -17.36
CA LYS A 187 4.36 0.83 -18.14
C LYS A 187 3.99 2.29 -18.39
N HIS A 188 4.69 3.22 -17.74
CA HIS A 188 4.52 4.65 -17.94
C HIS A 188 5.86 5.38 -17.74
N GLY A 189 6.17 6.37 -18.58
CA GLY A 189 7.46 7.09 -18.57
C GLY A 189 7.66 8.06 -17.39
N ALA A 190 6.64 8.25 -16.56
CA ALA A 190 6.72 9.03 -15.31
C ALA A 190 6.80 8.15 -14.05
N LYS A 191 6.70 6.82 -14.20
CA LYS A 191 6.77 5.88 -13.06
C LYS A 191 8.14 5.98 -12.39
N GLN A 192 8.15 6.10 -11.06
CA GLN A 192 9.33 6.16 -10.23
C GLN A 192 9.53 4.83 -9.48
N HIS A 193 10.80 4.56 -9.17
CA HIS A 193 11.19 3.54 -8.22
C HIS A 193 11.98 4.20 -7.09
N ILE A 194 11.43 4.19 -5.87
CA ILE A 194 12.04 4.82 -4.70
C ILE A 194 12.24 3.76 -3.62
N GLN A 195 13.51 3.43 -3.37
CA GLN A 195 13.89 2.48 -2.31
C GLN A 195 13.59 3.06 -0.91
N GLY A 196 13.14 2.21 0.01
CA GLY A 196 12.88 2.59 1.41
C GLY A 196 11.53 3.24 1.68
N LYS A 197 10.64 3.35 0.68
CA LYS A 197 9.24 3.78 0.87
C LYS A 197 8.32 2.55 0.83
N PRO A 198 7.26 2.47 1.65
CA PRO A 198 6.33 1.32 1.63
C PRO A 198 5.82 0.98 0.22
N ILE A 199 5.55 2.01 -0.59
CA ILE A 199 5.25 1.90 -2.01
C ILE A 199 6.50 2.23 -2.83
N HIS A 200 7.21 1.19 -3.24
CA HIS A 200 8.46 1.33 -3.99
C HIS A 200 8.25 1.69 -5.48
N PHE A 201 7.14 1.27 -6.09
CA PHE A 201 6.83 1.50 -7.51
C PHE A 201 5.54 2.29 -7.67
N GLY A 202 5.61 3.44 -8.35
CA GLY A 202 4.42 4.26 -8.53
C GLY A 202 4.69 5.62 -9.14
N TYR A 203 3.67 6.49 -9.09
CA TYR A 203 3.84 7.91 -9.39
C TYR A 203 4.24 8.65 -8.12
N LYS A 204 5.36 9.36 -8.18
CA LYS A 204 5.73 10.30 -7.13
C LYS A 204 4.86 11.56 -7.26
N VAL A 205 4.34 12.03 -6.15
CA VAL A 205 3.52 13.25 -6.07
C VAL A 205 4.04 14.12 -4.93
N TRP A 206 4.19 15.41 -5.19
CA TRP A 206 4.41 16.40 -4.14
C TRP A 206 3.07 16.79 -3.57
N CYS A 207 2.94 16.72 -2.25
CA CYS A 207 1.72 16.99 -1.51
C CYS A 207 1.96 18.13 -0.54
N LEU A 208 1.19 19.20 -0.71
CA LEU A 208 1.08 20.27 0.26
C LEU A 208 -0.17 20.01 1.09
N CYS A 209 0.01 19.79 2.39
CA CYS A 209 -1.06 19.44 3.31
C CYS A 209 -1.13 20.41 4.49
N THR A 210 -2.30 20.48 5.13
CA THR A 210 -2.46 21.11 6.45
C THR A 210 -1.90 20.21 7.55
N GLN A 211 -1.88 20.70 8.80
CA GLN A 211 -1.42 19.93 9.95
C GLN A 211 -2.30 18.71 10.23
N LEU A 212 -3.61 18.82 9.93
CA LEU A 212 -4.57 17.74 10.09
C LEU A 212 -4.60 16.77 8.89
N GLY A 213 -3.69 16.91 7.93
CA GLY A 213 -3.58 16.01 6.78
C GLY A 213 -4.52 16.34 5.62
N TYR A 214 -5.18 17.50 5.62
CA TYR A 214 -5.98 17.94 4.47
C TYR A 214 -5.07 18.31 3.30
N LEU A 215 -5.28 17.70 2.14
CA LEU A 215 -4.52 18.00 0.93
C LEU A 215 -4.96 19.35 0.35
N ILE A 216 -4.06 20.33 0.33
CA ILE A 216 -4.29 21.67 -0.22
C ILE A 216 -4.02 21.68 -1.73
N GLN A 217 -2.88 21.11 -2.12
CA GLN A 217 -2.45 21.05 -3.50
C GLN A 217 -1.53 19.86 -3.74
N SER A 218 -1.59 19.29 -4.93
CA SER A 218 -0.63 18.28 -5.38
C SER A 218 -0.05 18.53 -6.76
N VAL A 219 1.18 18.07 -6.95
CA VAL A 219 1.92 18.14 -8.22
C VAL A 219 2.53 16.78 -8.54
N LEU A 220 2.12 16.19 -9.66
CA LEU A 220 2.67 14.92 -10.13
C LEU A 220 4.09 15.12 -10.66
N TYR A 221 5.02 14.26 -10.24
CA TYR A 221 6.39 14.29 -10.74
C TYR A 221 6.49 13.61 -12.12
N ALA A 222 6.90 14.35 -13.13
CA ALA A 222 7.06 13.89 -14.52
C ALA A 222 8.53 13.72 -14.96
N GLY A 223 9.49 13.83 -14.04
CA GLY A 223 10.94 13.79 -14.33
C GLY A 223 11.66 15.08 -13.93
N ALA A 224 12.95 15.18 -14.28
CA ALA A 224 13.84 16.24 -13.79
C ALA A 224 13.42 17.67 -14.17
N SER A 225 12.71 17.85 -15.28
CA SER A 225 12.16 19.13 -15.72
C SER A 225 10.88 19.55 -14.98
N THR A 226 10.29 18.67 -14.17
CA THR A 226 9.00 18.95 -13.51
C THR A 226 9.16 19.98 -12.41
N GLY A 227 8.46 21.10 -12.52
CA GLY A 227 8.40 22.11 -11.46
C GLY A 227 9.74 22.81 -11.21
N ASN A 228 10.73 22.67 -12.08
CA ASN A 228 11.94 23.47 -12.03
C ASN A 228 11.75 24.80 -12.76
N THR A 229 10.86 25.63 -12.23
CA THR A 229 10.48 26.94 -12.78
C THR A 229 11.44 28.05 -12.37
N ILE A 230 12.35 27.77 -11.42
CA ILE A 230 13.31 28.73 -10.86
C ILE A 230 14.72 28.15 -11.09
N PRO A 231 15.46 28.62 -12.12
CA PRO A 231 16.74 28.03 -12.54
C PRO A 231 17.81 28.00 -11.43
N GLU A 232 17.76 28.94 -10.49
CA GLU A 232 18.70 29.09 -9.40
C GLU A 232 18.48 28.05 -8.28
N LEU A 233 17.34 27.35 -8.29
CA LEU A 233 16.96 26.39 -7.27
C LEU A 233 16.99 24.96 -7.80
N SER A 234 17.21 24.01 -6.88
CA SER A 234 16.95 22.59 -7.19
C SER A 234 15.44 22.36 -7.38
N VAL A 235 15.06 21.26 -8.04
CA VAL A 235 13.65 20.87 -8.25
C VAL A 235 12.81 20.99 -6.98
N GLY A 236 13.34 20.55 -5.83
CA GLY A 236 12.63 20.67 -4.54
C GLY A 236 12.42 22.13 -4.13
N GLY A 237 13.44 22.99 -4.28
CA GLY A 237 13.35 24.41 -3.96
C GLY A 237 12.38 25.16 -4.87
N SER A 238 12.39 24.86 -6.17
CA SER A 238 11.48 25.44 -7.15
C SER A 238 10.02 25.07 -6.85
N ILE A 239 9.75 23.79 -6.54
CA ILE A 239 8.41 23.32 -6.18
C ILE A 239 7.92 23.92 -4.85
N VAL A 240 8.77 23.97 -3.82
CA VAL A 240 8.43 24.62 -2.54
C VAL A 240 8.01 26.06 -2.78
N THR A 241 8.78 26.80 -3.56
CA THR A 241 8.52 28.21 -3.85
C THR A 241 7.23 28.39 -4.64
N GLU A 242 6.98 27.57 -5.67
CA GLU A 242 5.76 27.64 -6.46
C GLU A 242 4.51 27.37 -5.61
N LEU A 243 4.55 26.31 -4.79
CA LEU A 243 3.44 25.94 -3.93
C LEU A 243 3.17 27.00 -2.86
N ARG A 244 4.23 27.54 -2.24
CA ARG A 244 4.13 28.66 -1.29
C ARG A 244 3.46 29.87 -1.93
N ASN A 245 3.92 30.28 -3.12
CA ASN A 245 3.38 31.46 -3.79
C ASN A 245 1.89 31.30 -4.10
N LYS A 246 1.45 30.12 -4.53
CA LYS A 246 0.03 29.83 -4.78
C LYS A 246 -0.83 29.94 -3.51
N ILE A 247 -0.35 29.46 -2.36
CA ILE A 247 -1.05 29.62 -1.07
C ILE A 247 -1.13 31.10 -0.68
N SER A 248 -0.04 31.86 -0.88
CA SER A 248 0.03 33.27 -0.47
C SER A 248 -0.99 34.16 -1.19
N LEU A 249 -1.54 33.72 -2.32
CA LEU A 249 -2.60 34.43 -3.05
C LEU A 249 -3.98 34.31 -2.37
N LEU A 250 -4.16 33.38 -1.45
CA LEU A 250 -5.39 33.24 -0.68
C LEU A 250 -5.51 34.36 0.35
N SER A 251 -6.70 34.97 0.44
CA SER A 251 -7.00 36.10 1.32
C SER A 251 -6.66 35.84 2.79
N HIS A 252 -6.83 34.59 3.26
CA HIS A 252 -6.49 34.17 4.63
C HIS A 252 -4.98 34.08 4.92
N PHE A 253 -4.13 33.96 3.89
CA PHE A 253 -2.68 33.84 4.00
C PHE A 253 -1.94 35.12 3.56
N LYS A 254 -2.57 36.01 2.78
CA LYS A 254 -2.00 37.30 2.35
C LYS A 254 -1.51 38.18 3.50
N THR A 255 -2.14 38.09 4.68
CA THR A 255 -1.79 38.89 5.85
C THR A 255 -0.72 38.24 6.74
N LYS A 256 -0.24 37.03 6.39
CA LYS A 256 0.68 36.24 7.22
C LYS A 256 2.07 36.20 6.60
N ASN A 257 3.10 36.54 7.38
CA ASN A 257 4.50 36.35 7.02
C ASN A 257 4.85 34.85 7.05
N LEU A 258 4.72 34.16 5.91
CA LEU A 258 5.05 32.74 5.80
C LEU A 258 6.56 32.51 5.94
N THR A 259 6.96 31.78 6.98
CA THR A 259 8.34 31.29 7.20
C THR A 259 8.42 29.79 6.91
N GLY A 260 9.62 29.29 6.59
CA GLY A 260 9.86 27.87 6.31
C GLY A 260 10.87 27.28 7.29
N MET A 261 10.61 26.06 7.74
CA MET A 261 11.54 25.26 8.55
C MET A 261 11.73 23.89 7.89
N GLY A 262 12.94 23.33 8.00
CA GLY A 262 13.24 22.04 7.41
C GLY A 262 14.61 21.53 7.84
N THR A 263 14.89 20.27 7.51
CA THR A 263 16.18 19.65 7.79
C THR A 263 17.16 19.96 6.66
N VAL A 264 18.41 20.25 7.02
CA VAL A 264 19.51 20.41 6.08
C VAL A 264 20.35 19.14 6.15
N ARG A 265 20.75 18.61 4.99
CA ARG A 265 21.64 17.45 4.96
C ARG A 265 23.00 17.86 5.53
N ASN A 266 23.59 17.04 6.38
CA ASN A 266 24.89 17.32 7.02
C ASN A 266 26.00 17.67 6.02
N ASN A 267 25.95 17.15 4.81
CA ASN A 267 26.92 17.44 3.75
C ASN A 267 26.67 18.76 2.99
N ARG A 268 25.76 19.61 3.47
CA ARG A 268 25.42 20.93 2.92
C ARG A 268 25.50 22.04 3.98
N ILE A 269 25.98 21.70 5.17
CA ILE A 269 26.30 22.63 6.26
C ILE A 269 27.78 22.97 6.15
#